data_AF-A0A6B0XGA2-F1
#
_entry.id   AF-A0A6B0XGA2-F1
#
_cell.length_a   1.000
_cell.length_b   1.000
_cell.length_c   1.000
_cell.angle_alpha   90.00
_cell.angle_beta   90.00
_cell.angle_gamma   90.00
#
_symmetry.space_group_name_H-M   'P 1'
#
loop_
_entity.id
_entity.type
_entity.pdbx_description
1 polymer ?
#
loop_
_entity_poly.entity_id
_entity_poly.type
_entity_poly.pdbx_seq_one_letter_code
_entity_poly.pdbx_strand_id
1 'polypeptide(L)' 'VVSSGLGGRYPKGVPIGTVVEVNQEKRASVFLRVILKSIVDFSVLEEVFVLGKD' A
#
# COMPACT_ATOMS: atom_id res chain seq x y z
N VAL A 1 -0.37 -6.66 2.68
CA VAL A 1 -0.99 -5.83 1.61
C VAL A 1 0.03 -5.63 0.50
N VAL A 2 -0.41 -5.77 -0.76
CA VAL A 2 0.44 -5.67 -1.95
C VAL A 2 -0.21 -4.79 -3.01
N SER A 3 0.57 -4.22 -3.94
CA SER A 3 0.04 -3.48 -5.09
C SER A 3 -0.79 -4.37 -6.02
N SER A 4 -1.88 -3.86 -6.59
CA SER A 4 -2.75 -4.60 -7.51
C SER A 4 -2.26 -4.59 -8.96
N GLY A 5 -1.53 -3.56 -9.35
CA GLY A 5 -1.11 -3.30 -10.75
C GLY A 5 -2.20 -2.71 -11.66
N LEU A 6 -3.42 -2.47 -11.15
CA LEU A 6 -4.56 -2.06 -12.00
C LEU A 6 -4.50 -0.60 -12.48
N GLY A 7 -3.76 0.27 -11.80
CA GLY A 7 -3.64 1.69 -12.16
C GLY A 7 -2.66 1.98 -13.31
N GLY A 8 -2.05 0.95 -13.92
CA GLY A 8 -1.12 1.09 -15.04
C GLY A 8 0.25 1.72 -14.72
N ARG A 9 0.48 2.16 -13.49
CA ARG A 9 1.73 2.83 -13.06
C ARG A 9 2.72 1.90 -12.35
N TYR A 10 2.23 1.09 -11.42
CA TYR A 10 3.07 0.21 -10.59
C TYR A 10 2.86 -1.25 -10.99
N PRO A 11 3.90 -2.11 -10.91
CA PRO A 11 3.72 -3.54 -11.10
C PRO A 11 2.82 -4.13 -10.02
N LYS A 12 2.22 -5.29 -10.30
CA LYS A 12 1.42 -6.07 -9.33
C LYS A 12 2.35 -6.78 -8.35
N GLY A 13 1.95 -6.87 -7.09
CA GLY A 13 2.60 -7.71 -6.08
C GLY A 13 3.68 -7.03 -5.25
N VAL A 14 3.93 -5.73 -5.42
CA VAL A 14 4.90 -4.98 -4.59
C VAL A 14 4.38 -4.95 -3.15
N PRO A 15 5.15 -5.45 -2.16
CA PRO A 15 4.75 -5.42 -0.76
C PRO A 15 4.66 -3.98 -0.22
N ILE A 16 3.59 -3.68 0.52
CA ILE A 16 3.33 -2.33 1.06
C ILE A 16 3.40 -2.33 2.59
N GLY A 17 2.68 -3.25 3.23
CA GLY A 17 2.43 -3.16 4.67
C GLY A 17 1.46 -4.21 5.19
N THR A 18 1.19 -4.12 6.49
CA THR A 18 0.22 -4.96 7.20
C THR A 18 -0.91 -4.07 7.75
N VAL A 19 -2.15 -4.55 7.67
CA VAL A 19 -3.30 -3.85 8.25
C VAL A 19 -3.17 -3.86 9.76
N VAL A 20 -3.25 -2.67 10.38
CA VAL A 20 -3.22 -2.51 11.83
C VAL A 20 -4.53 -1.98 12.41
N GLU A 21 -5.39 -1.41 11.55
CA GLU A 21 -6.70 -0.90 11.96
C GLU A 21 -7.67 -0.99 10.78
N VAL A 22 -8.94 -1.30 11.08
CA VAL A 22 -10.04 -1.30 10.13
C VAL A 22 -11.16 -0.43 10.68
N ASN A 23 -11.58 0.56 9.91
CA ASN A 23 -12.59 1.53 10.26
C ASN A 23 -13.77 1.48 9.29
N GLN A 24 -14.97 1.65 9.84
CA GLN A 24 -16.17 1.89 9.05
C GLN A 24 -16.23 3.35 8.63
N GLU A 25 -16.42 3.60 7.34
CA GLU A 25 -16.42 4.97 6.86
C GLU A 25 -17.78 5.65 7.09
N LYS A 26 -17.81 6.61 8.02
CA LYS A 26 -19.07 7.21 8.52
C LYS A 26 -19.93 7.84 7.43
N ARG A 27 -19.31 8.39 6.38
CA ARG A 27 -20.00 9.04 5.26
C ARG A 27 -20.27 8.10 4.08
N ALA A 28 -19.73 6.88 4.12
CA ALA A 28 -19.82 5.92 3.03
C ALA A 28 -19.87 4.50 3.63
N SER A 29 -20.99 4.17 4.28
CA SER A 29 -21.16 2.97 5.12
C SER A 29 -20.99 1.63 4.39
N VAL A 30 -20.95 1.64 3.06
CA VAL A 30 -20.62 0.44 2.26
C VAL A 30 -19.11 0.24 2.06
N PHE A 31 -18.28 1.18 2.52
CA PHE A 31 -16.83 1.13 2.40
C PHE A 31 -16.15 1.02 3.76
N LEU A 32 -15.04 0.28 3.76
CA LEU A 32 -14.11 0.20 4.88
C LEU A 32 -12.85 0.99 4.53
N ARG A 33 -12.27 1.63 5.55
CA ARG A 33 -10.95 2.23 5.49
C ARG A 33 -9.99 1.46 6.37
N VAL A 34 -8.78 1.19 5.87
CA VAL A 34 -7.74 0.51 6.64
C VAL A 34 -6.54 1.43 6.88
N ILE A 35 -5.93 1.31 8.06
CA ILE A 35 -4.60 1.87 8.33
C ILE A 35 -3.58 0.74 8.19
N LEU A 36 -2.48 1.04 7.49
CA LEU A 36 -1.38 0.10 7.31
C LEU A 36 -0.17 0.55 8.12
N LYS A 37 0.53 -0.41 8.73
CA LYS A 37 1.94 -0.24 9.09
C LYS A 37 2.78 -0.62 7.88
N SER A 38 3.60 0.32 7.40
CA SER A 38 4.56 0.08 6.31
C SER A 38 5.51 -1.04 6.68
N ILE A 39 5.88 -1.88 5.70
CA ILE A 39 6.99 -2.83 5.90
C ILE A 39 8.36 -2.16 5.80
N VAL A 40 8.43 -0.97 5.18
CA VAL A 40 9.66 -0.20 5.00
C VAL A 40 9.72 0.85 6.10
N ASP A 41 10.84 0.89 6.81
CA ASP A 41 11.24 2.05 7.60
C ASP A 41 11.92 3.06 6.68
N PHE A 42 11.20 4.14 6.36
CA PHE A 42 11.70 5.17 5.45
C PHE A 42 12.72 6.11 6.08
N SER A 43 13.02 5.98 7.38
CA SER A 43 14.04 6.80 8.04
C SER A 43 15.47 6.31 7.76
N VAL A 44 15.63 5.08 7.26
CA VAL A 44 16.93 4.41 7.09
C VAL A 44 17.10 3.85 5.67
N LEU A 45 16.78 4.66 4.66
CA LEU A 45 16.97 4.26 3.27
C LEU A 45 18.43 4.43 2.85
N GLU A 46 19.07 3.34 2.43
CA GLU A 46 20.41 3.34 1.83
C GLU A 46 20.33 3.20 0.31
N GLU A 47 19.61 2.20 -0.16
CA GLU A 47 19.46 1.89 -1.58
C GLU A 47 17.97 1.76 -1.96
N VAL A 48 17.66 2.15 -3.20
CA VAL A 48 16.30 2.09 -3.75
C VAL A 48 16.29 1.61 -5.19
N PHE A 49 15.20 0.97 -5.58
CA PHE A 49 14.95 0.54 -6.95
C PHE A 49 13.84 1.37 -7.59
N VAL A 50 14.08 1.84 -8.81
CA VAL A 50 13.03 2.40 -9.66
C VAL A 50 12.33 1.25 -10.36
N LEU A 51 11.05 1.06 -10.03
CA LEU A 51 10.22 0.03 -10.65
C LEU A 51 9.39 0.66 -11.78
N GLY A 52 9.58 0.17 -13.00
CA GLY A 52 8.75 0.48 -14.15
C GLY A 52 7.67 -0.58 -14.37
N LYS A 53 6.72 -0.25 -15.25
CA LYS A 53 5.92 -1.26 -15.94
C LYS A 53 6.62 -1.53 -17.27
N ASP A 54 6.73 -2.80 -17.65
CA ASP A 54 7.18 -3.19 -19.00
C ASP A 54 6.22 -2.65 -20.08
#